data_AF-A0ABC9U238-F1
#
_entry.id   AF-A0ABC9U238-F1
#
_cell.length_a   1.000
_cell.length_b   1.000
_cell.length_c   1.000
_cell.angle_alpha   90.00
_cell.angle_beta   90.00
_cell.angle_gamma   90.00
#
_symmetry.space_group_name_H-M   'P 1'
#
loop_
_entity.id
_entity.type
_entity.pdbx_description
1 polymer ?
#
loop_
_entity_poly.entity_id
_entity_poly.type
_entity_poly.pdbx_seq_one_letter_code
_entity_poly.pdbx_strand_id
1 'polypeptide(L)'
;MNFKILNSEHRILSVPQEDIPDDLHGHTLVFYWPKHDAIVLSESSSIFKDVSEIVEGYLSLDDYVRKEIMDSVPDGRAGEFILGIEQVLNRIIRIRRRLYRSGLRKERAAI
;
A
#
# COMPACT_ATOMS: atom_id res chain seq x y z
N MET A 1 8.40 7.89 15.55
CA MET A 1 7.45 7.61 14.47
C MET A 1 6.04 7.55 15.01
N ASN A 2 5.34 8.66 14.84
CA ASN A 2 3.94 8.83 15.15
C ASN A 2 3.14 8.48 13.88
N PHE A 3 2.37 7.40 13.91
CA PHE A 3 1.56 6.99 12.75
C PHE A 3 0.14 7.51 12.90
N LYS A 4 -0.42 8.09 11.84
CA LYS A 4 -1.86 8.41 11.79
C LYS A 4 -2.58 7.33 10.99
N ILE A 5 -3.77 6.93 11.44
CA ILE A 5 -4.60 5.99 10.69
C ILE A 5 -5.33 6.77 9.59
N LEU A 6 -5.11 6.38 8.34
CA LEU A 6 -5.82 6.94 7.18
C LEU A 6 -7.06 6.12 6.85
N ASN A 7 -6.92 4.79 6.82
CA ASN A 7 -8.02 3.87 6.58
C ASN A 7 -7.81 2.61 7.45
N SER A 8 -8.76 2.34 8.34
CA SER A 8 -8.67 1.20 9.28
C SER A 8 -9.01 -0.14 8.63
N GLU A 9 -9.89 -0.16 7.63
CA GLU A 9 -10.32 -1.35 6.89
C GLU A 9 -9.15 -1.99 6.14
N HIS A 10 -8.43 -1.18 5.36
CA HIS A 10 -7.27 -1.58 4.57
C HIS A 10 -5.95 -1.51 5.35
N ARG A 11 -6.00 -1.03 6.59
CA ARG A 11 -4.85 -0.79 7.49
C ARG A 11 -3.80 0.09 6.82
N ILE A 12 -4.23 1.27 6.38
CA ILE A 12 -3.38 2.30 5.81
C ILE A 12 -3.03 3.31 6.90
N LEU A 13 -1.75 3.56 7.07
CA LEU A 13 -1.18 4.52 8.00
C LEU A 13 -0.41 5.58 7.22
N SER A 14 -0.34 6.78 7.77
CA SER A 14 0.60 7.80 7.33
C SER A 14 1.70 8.05 8.36
N VAL A 15 2.87 8.43 7.84
CA VAL A 15 3.99 8.95 8.61
C VAL A 15 4.13 10.43 8.26
N PRO A 16 4.10 11.32 9.28
CA PRO A 16 4.21 12.75 9.06
C PRO A 16 5.65 13.10 8.64
N GLN A 17 5.82 14.22 7.91
CA GLN A 17 7.11 14.58 7.31
C GLN A 17 8.24 14.70 8.34
N GLU A 18 7.94 15.14 9.56
CA GLU A 18 8.94 15.33 10.62
C GLU A 18 9.57 14.02 11.09
N ASP A 19 8.93 12.87 10.82
CA ASP A 19 9.42 11.54 11.13
C ASP A 19 10.17 10.88 9.94
N ILE A 20 10.33 11.58 8.82
CA ILE A 20 10.97 11.07 7.59
C ILE A 20 12.38 11.63 7.47
N PRO A 21 13.40 10.81 7.12
CA PRO A 21 14.75 11.28 6.82
C PRO A 21 14.77 12.39 5.76
N ASP A 22 15.58 13.44 5.99
CA ASP A 22 15.64 14.63 5.12
C ASP A 22 15.96 14.31 3.66
N ASP A 23 16.79 13.28 3.40
CA ASP A 23 17.15 12.82 2.06
C ASP A 23 15.99 12.18 1.30
N LEU A 24 14.91 11.82 2.00
CA LEU A 24 13.68 11.29 1.44
C LEU A 24 12.55 12.34 1.40
N HIS A 25 12.82 13.60 1.75
CA HIS A 25 11.80 14.63 1.70
C HIS A 25 11.37 14.92 0.25
N GLY A 26 10.06 15.09 0.03
CA GLY A 26 9.48 15.27 -1.30
C GLY A 26 9.30 13.97 -2.09
N HIS A 27 9.80 12.83 -1.60
CA HIS A 27 9.58 11.54 -2.23
C HIS A 27 8.25 10.91 -1.79
N THR A 28 7.60 10.22 -2.73
CA THR A 28 6.45 9.35 -2.43
C THR A 28 6.95 8.00 -1.95
N LEU A 29 6.75 7.71 -0.67
CA LEU A 29 7.08 6.41 -0.07
C LEU A 29 5.79 5.63 0.19
N VAL A 30 5.74 4.41 -0.35
CA VAL A 30 4.69 3.42 -0.10
C VAL A 30 5.36 2.12 0.31
N PHE A 31 5.13 1.67 1.55
CA PHE A 31 5.74 0.43 2.02
C PHE A 31 4.80 -0.38 2.92
N TYR A 32 5.16 -1.64 3.13
CA TYR A 32 4.43 -2.55 3.99
C TYR A 32 5.17 -2.77 5.29
N TRP A 33 4.44 -2.67 6.40
CA TRP A 33 4.94 -2.99 7.73
C TRP A 33 4.35 -4.33 8.20
N PRO A 34 5.10 -5.45 8.08
CA PRO A 34 4.57 -6.79 8.33
C PRO A 34 4.11 -7.01 9.77
N LYS A 35 4.79 -6.39 10.75
CA LYS A 35 4.50 -6.57 12.18
C LYS A 35 3.08 -6.09 12.54
N HIS A 36 2.60 -5.04 11.88
CA HIS A 36 1.28 -4.46 12.10
C HIS A 36 0.30 -4.78 10.97
N ASP A 37 0.75 -5.54 9.97
CA ASP A 37 0.02 -5.79 8.73
C ASP A 37 -0.58 -4.51 8.13
N ALA A 38 0.26 -3.47 8.02
CA ALA A 38 -0.17 -2.13 7.61
C ALA A 38 0.57 -1.66 6.37
N ILE A 39 -0.10 -0.89 5.53
CA ILE A 39 0.52 -0.12 4.45
C ILE A 39 0.81 1.27 5.01
N VAL A 40 2.00 1.78 4.77
CA VAL A 40 2.46 3.06 5.29
C VAL A 40 2.79 3.99 4.14
N LEU A 41 2.27 5.21 4.24
CA LEU A 41 2.44 6.30 3.27
C LEU A 41 3.19 7.47 3.92
N SER A 42 4.10 8.11 3.19
CA SER A 42 4.78 9.33 3.63
C SER A 42 3.96 10.60 3.34
N GLU A 43 3.74 11.45 4.34
CA GLU A 43 3.15 12.79 4.16
C GLU A 43 4.14 13.81 3.58
N SER A 44 5.35 13.39 3.17
CA SER A 44 6.39 14.31 2.68
C SER A 44 6.24 14.72 1.21
N SER A 45 5.44 13.99 0.44
CA SER A 45 5.23 14.28 -0.98
C SER A 45 4.08 15.29 -1.17
N SER A 46 4.23 16.23 -2.11
CA SER A 46 3.16 17.19 -2.45
C SER A 46 1.89 16.52 -3.00
N ILE A 47 2.03 15.31 -3.53
CA ILE A 47 0.93 14.49 -4.07
C ILE A 47 0.44 13.43 -3.09
N PHE A 48 0.77 13.55 -1.80
CA PHE A 48 0.40 12.57 -0.76
C PHE A 48 -1.09 12.23 -0.76
N LYS A 49 -1.96 13.25 -0.89
CA LYS A 49 -3.42 13.04 -0.90
C LYS A 49 -3.85 12.17 -2.06
N ASP A 50 -3.40 12.49 -3.27
CA ASP A 50 -3.71 11.73 -4.48
C ASP A 50 -3.22 10.29 -4.37
N VAL A 51 -2.01 10.08 -3.84
CA VAL A 51 -1.46 8.73 -3.61
C VAL A 51 -2.27 7.95 -2.58
N SER A 52 -2.69 8.60 -1.49
CA SER A 52 -3.53 7.98 -0.47
C SER A 52 -4.85 7.49 -1.06
N GLU A 53 -5.51 8.32 -1.86
CA GLU A 53 -6.77 7.99 -2.52
C GLU A 53 -6.60 6.84 -3.52
N ILE A 54 -5.51 6.85 -4.32
CA ILE A 54 -5.19 5.75 -5.25
C ILE A 54 -4.99 4.44 -4.48
N VAL A 55 -4.21 4.45 -3.40
CA VAL A 55 -3.93 3.25 -2.61
C VAL A 55 -5.20 2.69 -1.98
N GLU A 56 -6.02 3.54 -1.38
CA GLU A 56 -7.28 3.16 -0.76
C GLU A 56 -8.29 2.61 -1.79
N GLY A 57 -8.46 3.32 -2.90
CA GLY A 57 -9.31 2.90 -4.00
C GLY A 57 -8.89 1.53 -4.54
N TYR A 58 -7.61 1.36 -4.86
CA TYR A 58 -7.09 0.12 -5.42
C TYR A 58 -7.27 -1.11 -4.50
N LEU A 59 -7.13 -0.92 -3.19
CA LEU A 59 -7.33 -1.99 -2.20
C LEU A 59 -8.80 -2.38 -2.04
N SER A 60 -9.72 -1.49 -2.38
CA SER A 60 -11.17 -1.74 -2.34
C SER A 60 -11.68 -2.51 -3.56
N LEU A 61 -10.89 -2.58 -4.64
CA LEU A 61 -11.25 -3.30 -5.87
C LEU A 61 -11.16 -4.81 -5.72
N ASP A 62 -11.92 -5.54 -6.53
CA ASP A 62 -11.73 -6.98 -6.68
C ASP A 62 -10.56 -7.30 -7.64
N ASP A 63 -10.21 -8.58 -7.73
CA ASP A 63 -9.09 -9.04 -8.57
C ASP A 63 -9.35 -8.86 -10.08
N TYR A 64 -10.61 -8.80 -10.52
CA TYR A 64 -10.96 -8.60 -11.92
C TYR A 64 -10.77 -7.14 -12.34
N VAL A 65 -11.33 -6.21 -11.56
CA VAL A 65 -11.22 -4.78 -11.85
C VAL A 65 -9.76 -4.31 -11.76
N ARG A 66 -8.99 -4.81 -10.79
CA ARG A 66 -7.54 -4.50 -10.71
C ARG A 66 -6.78 -4.90 -11.98
N LYS A 67 -7.17 -6.00 -12.61
CA LYS A 67 -6.55 -6.46 -13.86
C LYS A 67 -6.89 -5.52 -15.01
N GLU A 68 -8.16 -5.12 -15.13
CA GLU A 68 -8.58 -4.16 -16.17
C GLU A 68 -7.86 -2.82 -16.04
N ILE A 69 -7.66 -2.32 -14.81
CA ILE A 69 -6.89 -1.10 -14.58
C ILE A 69 -5.45 -1.27 -15.06
N MET A 70 -4.77 -2.36 -14.66
CA MET A 70 -3.41 -2.63 -15.12
C MET A 70 -3.28 -2.68 -16.65
N ASP A 71 -4.26 -3.28 -17.33
CA ASP A 71 -4.27 -3.42 -18.79
C ASP A 71 -4.60 -2.10 -19.51
N SER A 72 -5.11 -1.09 -18.78
CA SER A 72 -5.52 0.22 -19.32
C SER A 72 -4.63 1.39 -18.90
N VAL A 73 -3.56 1.14 -18.13
CA VAL A 73 -2.63 2.21 -17.75
C VAL A 73 -1.93 2.75 -19.00
N PRO A 74 -2.00 4.07 -19.27
CA PRO A 74 -1.39 4.65 -20.46
C PRO A 74 0.14 4.64 -20.39
N ASP A 75 0.81 4.65 -21.54
CA ASP A 75 2.25 4.78 -21.61
C ASP A 75 2.75 6.17 -21.13
N GLY A 76 4.00 6.21 -20.64
CA GLY A 76 4.69 7.43 -20.22
C GLY A 76 4.73 7.61 -18.70
N ARG A 77 5.33 8.72 -18.26
CA ARG A 77 5.71 8.92 -16.84
C ARG A 77 4.56 8.78 -15.84
N ALA A 78 3.37 9.29 -16.19
CA ALA A 78 2.21 9.19 -15.31
C ALA A 78 1.74 7.73 -15.16
N GLY A 79 1.75 6.98 -16.25
CA GLY A 79 1.42 5.56 -16.21
C GLY A 79 2.46 4.72 -15.49
N GLU A 80 3.75 4.98 -15.72
CA GLU A 80 4.85 4.33 -14.99
C GLU A 80 4.73 4.55 -13.47
N PHE A 81 4.33 5.76 -13.06
CA PHE A 81 4.07 6.07 -11.65
C PHE A 81 2.92 5.25 -11.07
N ILE A 82 1.77 5.20 -11.76
CA ILE A 82 0.61 4.41 -11.34
C ILE A 82 0.96 2.92 -11.27
N LEU A 83 1.56 2.37 -12.33
CA LEU A 83 2.02 0.98 -12.37
C LEU A 83 2.99 0.67 -11.21
N GLY A 84 3.88 1.59 -10.86
CA GLY A 84 4.78 1.45 -9.73
C GLY A 84 4.03 1.24 -8.41
N ILE A 85 3.03 2.09 -8.12
CA ILE A 85 2.18 1.95 -6.92
C ILE A 85 1.43 0.61 -6.96
N GLU A 86 0.78 0.28 -8.07
CA GLU A 86 -0.01 -0.95 -8.19
C GLU A 86 0.82 -2.21 -8.02
N GLN A 87 2.04 -2.25 -8.57
CA GLN A 87 2.96 -3.37 -8.39
C GLN A 87 3.33 -3.58 -6.92
N VAL A 88 3.58 -2.48 -6.20
CA VAL A 88 3.82 -2.52 -4.75
C VAL A 88 2.58 -3.07 -4.04
N LEU A 89 1.39 -2.55 -4.32
CA LEU A 89 0.15 -3.01 -3.69
C LEU A 89 -0.13 -4.49 -3.98
N ASN A 90 0.03 -4.94 -5.22
CA ASN A 90 -0.11 -6.34 -5.60
C ASN A 90 0.88 -7.24 -4.85
N ARG A 91 2.11 -6.78 -4.65
CA ARG A 91 3.09 -7.50 -3.83
C ARG A 91 2.63 -7.61 -2.38
N ILE A 92 2.09 -6.54 -1.81
CA ILE A 92 1.58 -6.50 -0.45
C ILE A 92 0.39 -7.43 -0.28
N ILE A 93 -0.58 -7.40 -1.19
CA ILE A 93 -1.74 -8.30 -1.20
C ILE A 93 -1.29 -9.77 -1.20
N ARG A 94 -0.27 -10.11 -2.00
CA ARG A 94 0.31 -11.47 -2.00
C ARG A 94 0.96 -11.84 -0.67
N ILE A 95 1.65 -10.91 -0.01
CA ILE A 95 2.24 -11.12 1.33
C ILE A 95 1.12 -11.36 2.35
N ARG A 96 0.11 -10.49 2.41
CA ARG A 96 -1.06 -10.62 3.30
C ARG A 96 -1.77 -11.96 3.13
N ARG A 97 -2.06 -12.37 1.89
CA ARG A 97 -2.67 -13.68 1.56
C ARG A 97 -1.83 -14.86 2.06
N ARG A 98 -0.49 -14.76 1.99
CA ARG A 98 0.41 -15.81 2.50
C ARG A 98 0.40 -15.87 4.03
N LEU A 99 0.45 -14.72 4.70
CA LEU A 99 0.41 -14.63 6.17
C LEU A 99 -0.90 -15.20 6.71
N TYR A 100 -2.04 -14.80 6.14
CA TYR A 100 -3.36 -15.32 6.51
C TYR A 100 -3.44 -16.85 6.39
N ARG A 101 -3.03 -17.41 5.24
CA ARG A 101 -2.99 -18.87 5.05
C ARG A 101 -2.06 -19.57 6.02
N SER A 102 -0.94 -18.96 6.38
CA SER A 102 -0.02 -19.51 7.38
C SER A 102 -0.63 -19.50 8.77
N GLY A 103 -1.35 -18.45 9.16
CA GLY A 103 -2.07 -18.36 10.43
C GLY A 103 -3.12 -19.47 10.55
N LEU A 104 -3.98 -19.58 9.55
CA LEU A 104 -5.00 -20.64 9.48
C LEU A 104 -4.42 -22.05 9.60
N ARG A 105 -3.25 -22.31 8.98
CA ARG A 105 -2.59 -23.61 9.09
C ARG A 105 -2.10 -23.91 10.51
N LYS A 106 -1.56 -22.91 11.20
CA LYS A 106 -1.10 -23.05 12.58
C LYS A 106 -2.27 -23.29 13.53
N GLU A 107 -3.36 -22.54 13.37
CA GLU A 107 -4.59 -22.70 14.16
C GLU A 107 -5.18 -24.10 13.98
N ARG A 108 -5.27 -24.59 12.73
CA ARG A 108 -5.78 -25.95 12.44
C ARG A 108 -4.90 -27.08 12.96
N ALA A 109 -3.60 -26.86 13.12
CA ALA A 109 -2.67 -27.87 13.65
C ALA A 109 -2.62 -27.89 15.19
N ALA A 110 -3.23 -26.90 15.84
CA ALA A 110 -3.30 -26.78 17.30
C ALA A 110 -4.62 -27.37 17.88
N ILE A 111 -5.49 -27.89 17.01
CA ILE A 111 -6.76 -28.58 17.33
C ILE A 111 -6.54 -30.07 17.06
#